data_AF-A0A8J6A7V4-F1
#
_entry.id   AF-A0A8J6A7V4-F1
#
_cell.length_a   1.000
_cell.length_b   1.000
_cell.length_c   1.000
_cell.angle_alpha   90.00
_cell.angle_beta   90.00
_cell.angle_gamma   90.00
#
_symmetry.space_group_name_H-M   'P 1'
#
loop_
_entity.id
_entity.type
_entity.pdbx_description
1 polymer ?
#
loop_
_entity_poly.entity_id
_entity_poly.type
_entity_poly.pdbx_seq_one_letter_code
_entity_poly.pdbx_strand_id
1 'polypeptide(L)'
;PASESVFVSIFTIASSPYLYPLVHNSASSRACLPQDKCKVKIGRRFSEERDPELSAICQKSDTLILYPGSEAANLEEFILDSSVYPSTIIIIDGTWSQAKDIFYKNSLFRLPKQ
;
A
#
# COMPACT_ATOMS: atom_id res chain seq x y z
N PRO A 1 -6.83 17.60 21.56
CA PRO A 1 -6.27 17.97 20.23
C PRO A 1 -6.26 16.75 19.31
N ALA A 2 -6.99 16.81 18.20
CA ALA A 2 -7.27 15.67 17.33
C ALA A 2 -5.98 14.91 17.01
N SER A 3 -5.91 13.66 17.46
CA SER A 3 -4.90 12.72 17.02
C SER A 3 -5.04 12.61 15.50
N GLU A 4 -4.11 13.18 14.74
CA GLU A 4 -4.02 12.90 13.31
C GLU A 4 -3.82 11.39 13.18
N SER A 5 -4.92 10.70 12.88
CA SER A 5 -4.92 9.26 12.64
C SER A 5 -4.07 9.00 11.41
N VAL A 6 -3.15 8.04 11.51
CA VAL A 6 -2.37 7.58 10.35
C VAL A 6 -3.05 6.35 9.78
N PHE A 7 -3.14 6.28 8.45
CA PHE A 7 -3.89 5.26 7.74
C PHE A 7 -2.95 4.44 6.86
N VAL A 8 -3.13 3.12 6.87
CA VAL A 8 -2.59 2.23 5.85
C VAL A 8 -3.76 1.84 4.97
N SER A 9 -3.73 2.28 3.71
CA SER A 9 -4.75 1.97 2.72
C SER A 9 -4.25 0.83 1.85
N ILE A 10 -4.95 -0.31 1.91
CA ILE A 10 -4.69 -1.48 1.09
C ILE A 10 -5.72 -1.50 -0.03
N PHE A 11 -5.25 -1.47 -1.26
CA PHE A 11 -6.06 -1.53 -2.46
C PHE A 11 -5.86 -2.89 -3.12
N THR A 12 -6.94 -3.66 -3.22
CA THR A 12 -6.93 -4.90 -3.99
C THR A 12 -7.40 -4.58 -5.40
N ILE A 13 -6.50 -4.71 -6.37
CA ILE A 13 -6.79 -4.49 -7.78
C ILE A 13 -7.37 -5.79 -8.34
N ALA A 14 -8.67 -5.96 -8.13
CA ALA A 14 -9.43 -6.95 -8.85
C ALA A 14 -9.66 -6.45 -10.28
N SER A 15 -8.75 -6.84 -11.18
CA SER A 15 -8.72 -6.59 -12.64
C SER A 15 -8.06 -5.29 -13.11
N SER A 16 -7.27 -5.45 -14.18
CA SER A 16 -6.42 -4.48 -14.90
C SER A 16 -6.98 -3.06 -15.15
N PRO A 17 -8.28 -2.78 -15.41
CA PRO A 17 -8.70 -1.42 -15.79
C PRO A 17 -8.67 -0.37 -14.66
N TYR A 18 -8.46 -0.76 -13.39
CA TYR A 18 -8.49 0.19 -12.26
C TYR A 18 -7.12 0.66 -11.78
N LEU A 19 -6.02 0.09 -12.31
CA LEU A 19 -4.65 0.47 -11.93
C LEU A 19 -4.27 1.86 -12.48
N TYR A 20 -4.57 2.13 -13.75
CA TYR A 20 -4.22 3.40 -14.42
C TYR A 20 -4.82 4.64 -13.73
N PRO A 21 -6.11 4.65 -13.35
CA PRO A 21 -6.70 5.79 -12.65
C PRO A 21 -6.12 6.04 -11.26
N LEU A 22 -5.71 5.00 -10.53
CA LEU A 22 -5.14 5.12 -9.17
C LEU A 22 -3.72 5.71 -9.17
N VAL A 23 -2.95 5.43 -10.22
CA VAL A 23 -1.57 5.92 -10.36
C VAL A 23 -1.53 7.32 -10.97
N HIS A 24 -2.40 7.60 -11.96
CA HIS A 24 -2.38 8.88 -12.68
C HIS A 24 -3.25 9.98 -12.07
N ASN A 25 -4.32 9.66 -11.32
CA ASN A 25 -5.04 10.66 -10.55
C ASN A 25 -4.58 10.56 -9.10
N SER A 26 -3.87 11.58 -8.63
CA SER A 26 -3.53 11.81 -7.22
C SER A 26 -4.75 11.99 -6.29
N ALA A 27 -5.95 11.64 -6.75
CA ALA A 27 -7.17 11.64 -6.00
C ALA A 27 -7.16 10.46 -5.01
N SER A 28 -6.57 10.71 -3.84
CA SER A 28 -6.84 9.96 -2.62
C SER A 28 -8.33 10.04 -2.32
N SER A 29 -9.13 9.09 -2.79
CA SER A 29 -10.44 8.91 -2.19
C SER A 29 -10.92 7.47 -2.29
N ARG A 30 -11.06 6.88 -1.10
CA ARG A 30 -12.01 5.80 -0.75
C ARG A 30 -13.37 5.86 -1.47
N ALA A 31 -13.76 7.01 -2.03
CA ALA A 31 -15.03 7.24 -2.72
C ALA A 31 -15.06 6.67 -4.16
N CYS A 32 -13.91 6.37 -4.77
CA CYS A 32 -13.84 5.91 -6.16
C CYS A 32 -13.67 4.39 -6.32
N LEU A 33 -13.48 3.66 -5.22
CA LEU A 33 -13.33 2.21 -5.24
C LEU A 33 -14.47 1.53 -4.47
N PRO A 34 -15.01 0.41 -4.98
CA PRO A 34 -15.90 -0.44 -4.22
C PRO A 34 -15.30 -0.78 -2.85
N GLN A 35 -16.12 -0.79 -1.81
CA GLN A 35 -15.68 -0.98 -0.42
C GLN A 35 -14.97 -2.34 -0.21
N ASP A 36 -15.27 -3.34 -1.04
CA ASP A 36 -14.62 -4.65 -1.09
C ASP A 36 -13.22 -4.62 -1.72
N LYS A 37 -12.88 -3.56 -2.47
CA LYS A 37 -11.59 -3.40 -3.16
C LYS A 37 -10.63 -2.45 -2.44
N CYS A 38 -11.08 -1.74 -1.40
CA CYS A 38 -10.26 -0.83 -0.61
C CYS A 38 -10.44 -1.11 0.89
N LYS A 39 -9.40 -1.62 1.54
CA LYS A 39 -9.36 -1.87 2.99
C LYS A 39 -8.46 -0.83 3.65
N VAL A 40 -9.01 -0.05 4.57
CA VAL A 40 -8.24 0.92 5.37
C VAL A 40 -8.01 0.38 6.76
N LYS A 41 -6.74 0.36 7.18
CA LYS A 41 -6.30 -0.04 8.52
C LYS A 41 -5.72 1.18 9.24
N ILE A 42 -6.17 1.44 10.47
CA ILE A 42 -5.76 2.61 11.26
C ILE A 42 -4.75 2.15 12.31
N GLY A 43 -3.58 2.77 12.34
CA GLY A 43 -2.57 2.43 13.34
C GLY A 43 -1.15 2.81 12.94
N ARG A 44 -0.21 2.57 13.85
CA ARG A 44 1.23 2.83 13.65
C ARG A 44 2.11 1.59 13.81
N ARG A 45 1.52 0.50 14.31
CA ARG A 45 2.19 -0.75 14.67
C ARG A 45 1.40 -1.92 14.12
N PHE A 46 2.00 -2.60 13.16
CA PHE A 46 1.45 -3.74 12.44
C PHE A 46 2.46 -4.88 12.56
N SER A 47 1.97 -6.03 13.02
CA SER A 47 2.74 -7.27 13.14
C SER A 47 1.82 -8.43 12.78
N GLU A 48 2.38 -9.58 12.47
CA GLU A 48 1.62 -10.80 12.18
C GLU A 48 0.65 -11.17 13.32
N GLU A 49 1.06 -10.99 14.56
CA GLU A 49 0.24 -11.24 15.75
C GLU A 49 -0.97 -10.30 15.84
N ARG A 50 -0.80 -9.02 15.46
CA ARG A 50 -1.84 -7.98 15.58
C ARG A 50 -2.72 -7.91 14.35
N ASP A 51 -2.17 -8.24 13.18
CA ASP A 51 -2.84 -8.14 11.89
C ASP A 51 -2.35 -9.25 10.94
N PRO A 52 -2.80 -10.49 11.18
CA PRO A 52 -2.40 -11.65 10.37
C PRO A 52 -2.86 -11.51 8.91
N GLU A 53 -3.95 -10.78 8.67
CA GLU A 53 -4.44 -10.49 7.32
C GLU A 53 -3.47 -9.61 6.53
N LEU A 54 -3.04 -8.48 7.12
CA LEU A 54 -2.04 -7.61 6.48
C LEU A 54 -0.71 -8.35 6.32
N SER A 55 -0.35 -9.20 7.27
CA SER A 55 0.85 -10.04 7.18
C SER A 55 0.80 -10.97 5.96
N ALA A 56 -0.30 -11.71 5.81
CA ALA A 56 -0.51 -12.61 4.68
C ALA A 56 -0.49 -11.84 3.35
N ILE A 57 -1.03 -10.62 3.30
CA ILE A 57 -0.98 -9.77 2.11
C ILE A 57 0.46 -9.38 1.77
N CYS A 58 1.24 -8.92 2.76
CA CYS A 58 2.62 -8.46 2.52
C CYS A 58 3.58 -9.58 2.09
N GLN A 59 3.25 -10.83 2.39
CA GLN A 59 4.03 -12.00 1.97
C GLN A 59 3.75 -12.42 0.51
N LYS A 60 2.68 -11.93 -0.12
CA LYS A 60 2.39 -12.28 -1.51
C LYS A 60 3.33 -11.56 -2.46
N SER A 61 3.83 -12.30 -3.45
CA SER A 61 4.74 -11.79 -4.48
C SER A 61 4.09 -10.77 -5.43
N ASP A 62 2.76 -10.72 -5.48
CA ASP A 62 1.95 -9.79 -6.28
C ASP A 62 1.45 -8.58 -5.46
N THR A 63 2.01 -8.38 -4.27
CA THR A 63 1.79 -7.17 -3.46
C THR A 63 2.91 -6.16 -3.71
N LEU A 64 2.51 -4.93 -4.02
CA LEU A 64 3.38 -3.77 -4.13
C LEU A 64 3.11 -2.81 -2.98
N ILE A 65 4.14 -2.14 -2.47
CA ILE A 65 3.97 -1.02 -1.54
C ILE A 65 4.49 0.27 -2.17
N LEU A 66 3.63 1.28 -2.26
CA LEU A 66 4.03 2.59 -2.76
C LEU A 66 4.61 3.41 -1.60
N TYR A 67 5.93 3.37 -1.48
CA TYR A 67 6.68 4.19 -0.54
C TYR A 67 7.98 4.67 -1.18
N PRO A 68 8.27 5.99 -1.20
CA PRO A 68 9.49 6.53 -1.79
C PRO A 68 10.71 6.31 -0.86
N GLY A 69 11.14 5.06 -0.75
CA GLY A 69 12.35 4.62 -0.04
C GLY A 69 13.60 4.66 -0.93
N SER A 70 14.77 4.37 -0.34
CA SER A 70 16.02 4.23 -1.10
C SER A 70 16.02 3.08 -2.09
N GLU A 71 15.23 2.04 -1.79
CA GLU A 71 15.07 0.83 -2.61
C GLU A 71 13.85 0.91 -3.54
N ALA A 72 13.19 2.08 -3.63
CA ALA A 72 12.00 2.23 -4.47
C ALA A 72 12.38 2.18 -5.95
N ALA A 73 11.73 1.28 -6.69
CA ALA A 73 11.83 1.25 -8.14
C ALA A 73 10.85 2.26 -8.78
N ASN A 74 11.12 2.63 -10.03
CA ASN A 74 10.14 3.39 -10.79
C ASN A 74 8.92 2.49 -11.11
N LEU A 75 7.71 3.02 -10.86
CA LEU A 75 6.47 2.25 -11.01
C LEU A 75 6.17 1.93 -12.47
N GLU A 76 6.43 2.87 -13.38
CA GLU A 76 6.23 2.67 -14.81
C GLU A 76 7.16 1.57 -15.34
N GLU A 77 8.43 1.58 -14.95
CA GLU A 77 9.40 0.51 -15.27
C GLU A 77 8.96 -0.84 -14.72
N PHE A 78 8.49 -0.90 -13.46
CA PHE A 78 8.00 -2.14 -12.86
C PHE A 78 6.82 -2.74 -13.63
N ILE A 79 5.89 -1.90 -14.06
CA ILE A 79 4.72 -2.33 -14.82
C ILE A 79 5.10 -2.82 -16.23
N LEU A 80 6.14 -2.23 -16.84
CA LEU A 80 6.62 -2.61 -18.17
C LEU A 80 7.43 -3.91 -18.14
N ASP A 81 8.27 -4.11 -17.12
CA ASP A 81 9.16 -5.26 -17.01
C ASP A 81 8.49 -6.50 -16.39
N SER A 82 7.40 -6.32 -15.64
CA SER A 82 6.70 -7.43 -14.99
C SER A 82 5.63 -8.02 -15.90
N SER A 83 5.78 -9.30 -16.25
CA SER A 83 4.71 -10.10 -16.86
C SER A 83 3.54 -10.38 -15.93
N VAL A 84 3.66 -10.03 -14.64
CA VAL A 84 2.64 -10.17 -13.61
C VAL A 84 2.30 -8.80 -13.03
N TYR A 85 1.07 -8.36 -13.26
CA TYR A 85 0.55 -7.15 -12.63
C TYR A 85 0.30 -7.39 -11.13
N PRO A 86 0.62 -6.42 -10.26
CA PRO A 86 0.34 -6.56 -8.84
C PRO A 86 -1.18 -6.62 -8.61
N SER A 87 -1.62 -7.63 -7.87
CA SER A 87 -3.01 -7.76 -7.46
C SER A 87 -3.35 -6.89 -6.25
N THR A 88 -2.34 -6.46 -5.49
CA THR A 88 -2.52 -5.64 -4.29
C THR A 88 -1.51 -4.50 -4.24
N ILE A 89 -1.99 -3.31 -3.91
CA ILE A 89 -1.16 -2.13 -3.64
C ILE A 89 -1.39 -1.66 -2.22
N ILE A 90 -0.32 -1.40 -1.49
CA ILE A 90 -0.35 -0.81 -0.15
C ILE A 90 0.14 0.64 -0.26
N ILE A 91 -0.62 1.57 0.31
CA ILE A 91 -0.25 2.98 0.44
C ILE A 91 -0.27 3.35 1.92
N ILE A 92 0.79 4.00 2.38
CA ILE A 92 0.85 4.56 3.73
C ILE A 92 0.49 6.04 3.62
N ASP A 93 -0.67 6.41 4.15
CA ASP A 93 -1.23 7.76 4.07
C ASP A 93 -1.16 8.48 5.43
N GLY A 94 -0.57 9.67 5.41
CA GLY A 94 -0.27 10.50 6.57
C GLY A 94 0.82 11.52 6.27
N THR A 95 1.28 12.26 7.28
CA THR A 95 2.44 13.15 7.11
C THR A 95 3.70 12.35 6.77
N TRP A 96 4.68 12.97 6.09
CA TRP A 96 5.94 12.30 5.75
C TRP A 96 6.61 11.62 6.95
N SER A 97 6.66 12.30 8.09
CA SER A 97 7.24 11.74 9.31
C SER A 97 6.45 10.54 9.83
N GLN A 98 5.12 10.55 9.71
CA GLN A 98 4.25 9.44 10.13
C GLN A 98 4.42 8.24 9.19
N ALA A 99 4.39 8.47 7.87
CA ALA A 99 4.56 7.43 6.87
C ALA A 99 5.95 6.77 6.99
N LYS A 100 7.00 7.58 7.13
CA LYS A 100 8.37 7.12 7.41
C LYS A 100 8.42 6.25 8.67
N ASP A 101 7.80 6.72 9.76
CA ASP A 101 7.75 5.98 11.01
C ASP A 101 7.05 4.62 10.88
N ILE A 102 5.98 4.53 10.10
CA ILE A 102 5.26 3.28 9.86
C ILE A 102 6.10 2.34 8.99
N PHE A 103 6.65 2.82 7.88
CA PHE A 103 7.42 1.99 6.97
C PHE A 103 8.65 1.37 7.67
N TYR A 104 9.44 2.18 8.37
CA TYR A 104 10.68 1.68 8.97
C TYR A 104 10.48 0.87 10.26
N LYS A 105 9.47 1.20 11.07
CA LYS A 105 9.25 0.53 12.37
C LYS A 105 8.38 -0.74 12.26
N ASN A 106 7.82 -1.05 11.09
CA ASN A 106 7.10 -2.29 10.84
C ASN A 106 7.86 -3.06 9.75
N SER A 107 8.60 -4.11 10.14
CA SER A 107 9.38 -4.95 9.22
C SER A 107 8.53 -5.57 8.12
N LEU A 108 7.23 -5.76 8.37
CA LEU A 108 6.28 -6.31 7.42
C LEU A 108 6.21 -5.52 6.10
N PHE A 109 6.33 -4.20 6.14
CA PHE A 109 6.28 -3.35 4.94
C PHE A 109 7.56 -3.39 4.09
N ARG A 110 8.59 -4.11 4.55
CA ARG A 110 9.82 -4.37 3.78
C ARG A 110 9.77 -5.69 3.00
N LEU A 111 8.70 -6.49 3.14
CA LEU A 111 8.51 -7.74 2.42
C LEU A 111 7.99 -7.54 0.99
N PRO A 112 6.98 -6.67 0.73
CA PRO A 112 6.52 -6.39 -0.62
C PRO A 112 7.59 -5.69 -1.46
N LYS A 113 7.45 -5.78 -2.78
CA LYS A 113 8.25 -4.96 -3.70
C LYS A 113 7.89 -3.48 -3.55
N GLN A 114 8.86 -2.60 -3.73
CA GLN A 114 8.75 -1.14 -3.64
C GLN A 114 8.81 -0.51 -5.02
#